data_AF-A0A7S1V7K0-F1
#
_entry.id   AF-A0A7S1V7K0-F1
#
_cell.length_a   1.000
_cell.length_b   1.000
_cell.length_c   1.000
_cell.angle_alpha   90.00
_cell.angle_beta   90.00
_cell.angle_gamma   90.00
#
_symmetry.space_group_name_H-M   'P 1'
#
loop_
_entity.id
_entity.type
_entity.pdbx_description
1 polymer ?
#
loop_
_entity_poly.entity_id
_entity_poly.type
_entity_poly.pdbx_seq_one_letter_code
_entity_poly.pdbx_strand_id
1 'polypeptide(L)'
;KQVKPGMDLSKVVLPTFILEPRSMLEKLSDAFSHTELLLAIPKVEDPVERMVAVVRWYMSSFYIRPKGVKKPYNPIIGETFRCAWDGDAESDSPTKGRTYLVAEQTSHHPPISCFYAANRACEVVVSGAIKFGSSFYGTYTRAILKGYMSMVLTGREGERYTLTYPDTDAKGFILGPLTMEMVGKVQIVCEKTGLVTDMAFKGKPMMWGEYNVVTGTIKRAGESKALYTVDGKWDRKLMIKEVATKQEEVLFDPVGRTRRAMLKPTWEEMGKMESNKLWKAVGEAIVAGD
;
A
#
# COMPACT_ATOMS: atom_id res chain seq x y z
N LYS A 1 12.85 -27.05 14.90
CA LYS A 1 13.95 -26.65 15.82
C LYS A 1 14.89 -25.56 15.25
N GLN A 2 14.60 -24.93 14.10
CA GLN A 2 15.51 -23.97 13.43
C GLN A 2 15.14 -22.48 13.57
N VAL A 3 14.06 -22.12 14.27
CA VAL A 3 13.61 -20.73 14.40
C VAL A 3 13.50 -20.34 15.88
N LYS A 4 14.06 -19.19 16.25
CA LYS A 4 14.02 -18.58 17.59
C LYS A 4 13.34 -17.21 17.51
N PRO A 5 12.66 -16.75 18.58
CA PRO A 5 12.14 -15.38 18.64
C PRO A 5 13.22 -14.33 18.33
N GLY A 6 12.87 -13.31 17.56
CA GLY A 6 13.76 -12.25 17.07
C GLY A 6 14.51 -12.59 15.77
N MET A 7 14.41 -13.81 15.25
CA MET A 7 15.07 -14.17 13.99
C MET A 7 14.39 -13.51 12.78
N ASP A 8 15.22 -13.04 11.85
CA ASP A 8 14.81 -12.61 10.52
C ASP A 8 14.53 -13.83 9.63
N LEU A 9 13.27 -14.02 9.28
CA LEU A 9 12.79 -15.14 8.48
C LEU A 9 12.99 -14.95 6.98
N SER A 10 13.50 -13.80 6.52
CA SER A 10 13.93 -13.65 5.12
C SER A 10 15.05 -14.62 4.74
N LYS A 11 15.77 -15.15 5.74
CA LYS A 11 16.87 -16.12 5.59
C LYS A 11 16.43 -17.57 5.77
N VAL A 12 15.14 -17.82 5.99
CA VAL A 12 14.57 -19.16 6.16
C VAL A 12 13.72 -19.49 4.94
N VAL A 13 13.92 -20.68 4.36
CA VAL A 13 13.13 -21.14 3.23
C VAL A 13 11.71 -21.41 3.71
N LEU A 14 10.76 -20.63 3.19
CA LEU A 14 9.34 -20.81 3.43
C LEU A 14 8.76 -21.79 2.41
N PRO A 15 7.72 -22.57 2.76
CA PRO A 15 7.09 -23.48 1.80
C PRO A 15 6.55 -22.76 0.55
N THR A 16 6.65 -23.38 -0.62
CA THR A 16 6.21 -22.78 -1.90
C THR A 16 4.71 -22.48 -1.93
N PHE A 17 3.89 -23.27 -1.21
CA PHE A 17 2.44 -23.04 -1.14
C PHE A 17 2.06 -21.69 -0.50
N ILE A 18 2.95 -21.03 0.25
CA ILE A 18 2.71 -19.68 0.78
C ILE A 18 3.20 -18.58 -0.17
N LEU A 19 3.63 -18.89 -1.38
CA LEU A 19 4.03 -17.89 -2.37
C LEU A 19 2.85 -17.45 -3.23
N GLU A 20 2.81 -16.15 -3.51
CA GLU A 20 2.00 -15.53 -4.55
C GLU A 20 2.86 -15.40 -5.81
N PRO A 21 2.34 -15.67 -7.03
CA PRO A 21 3.13 -15.64 -8.26
C PRO A 21 3.40 -14.22 -8.78
N ARG A 22 3.86 -13.33 -7.89
CA ARG A 22 4.20 -11.94 -8.18
C ARG A 22 5.44 -11.54 -7.39
N SER A 23 6.31 -10.75 -8.03
CA SER A 23 7.38 -10.06 -7.33
C SER A 23 6.82 -9.00 -6.39
N MET A 24 7.54 -8.67 -5.32
CA MET A 24 7.19 -7.52 -4.49
C MET A 24 7.12 -6.23 -5.32
N LEU A 25 7.96 -6.05 -6.34
CA LEU A 25 7.92 -4.85 -7.19
C LEU A 25 6.60 -4.70 -7.94
N GLU A 26 6.07 -5.82 -8.46
CA GLU A 26 4.73 -5.85 -9.04
C GLU A 26 3.68 -5.62 -7.96
N LYS A 27 3.81 -6.23 -6.78
CA LYS A 27 2.84 -6.07 -5.70
C LYS A 27 2.68 -4.61 -5.26
N LEU A 28 3.72 -3.78 -5.36
CA LEU A 28 3.63 -2.34 -5.09
C LEU A 28 2.59 -1.62 -5.98
N SER A 29 2.29 -2.15 -7.18
CA SER A 29 1.26 -1.59 -8.04
C SER A 29 -0.15 -1.72 -7.46
N ASP A 30 -0.37 -2.64 -6.50
CA ASP A 30 -1.69 -2.80 -5.86
C ASP A 30 -2.14 -1.49 -5.19
N ALA A 31 -1.19 -0.67 -4.69
CA ALA A 31 -1.46 0.64 -4.09
C ALA A 31 -2.00 1.70 -5.10
N PHE A 32 -1.85 1.43 -6.39
CA PHE A 32 -2.30 2.30 -7.47
C PHE A 32 -3.57 1.76 -8.16
N SER A 33 -4.22 0.75 -7.59
CA SER A 33 -5.43 0.15 -8.18
C SER A 33 -6.61 1.11 -8.32
N HIS A 34 -6.62 2.18 -7.53
CA HIS A 34 -7.60 3.27 -7.57
C HIS A 34 -6.96 4.59 -8.01
N THR A 35 -6.34 4.59 -9.19
CA THR A 35 -5.74 5.82 -9.76
C THR A 35 -6.73 6.97 -9.84
N GLU A 36 -8.03 6.74 -10.03
CA GLU A 36 -9.05 7.78 -10.06
C GLU A 36 -9.11 8.60 -8.75
N LEU A 37 -8.89 7.95 -7.60
CA LEU A 37 -8.83 8.62 -6.31
C LEU A 37 -7.56 9.47 -6.19
N LEU A 38 -6.43 8.96 -6.69
CA LEU A 38 -5.15 9.68 -6.72
C LEU A 38 -5.24 10.94 -7.59
N LEU A 39 -5.78 10.79 -8.80
CA LEU A 39 -5.81 11.83 -9.82
C LEU A 39 -6.79 12.98 -9.48
N ALA A 40 -7.76 12.73 -8.61
CA ALA A 40 -8.68 13.74 -8.12
C ALA A 40 -8.09 14.68 -7.03
N ILE A 41 -7.10 14.20 -6.24
CA ILE A 41 -6.52 14.95 -5.11
C ILE A 41 -6.02 16.35 -5.51
N PRO A 42 -5.27 16.55 -6.61
CA PRO A 42 -4.81 17.87 -7.04
C PRO A 42 -5.91 18.91 -7.26
N LYS A 43 -7.17 18.48 -7.48
CA LYS A 43 -8.31 19.37 -7.75
C LYS A 43 -9.07 19.81 -6.49
N VAL A 44 -8.77 19.22 -5.34
CA VAL A 44 -9.42 19.60 -4.08
C VAL A 44 -8.76 20.87 -3.54
N GLU A 45 -9.51 21.98 -3.45
CA GLU A 45 -8.95 23.29 -3.05
C GLU A 45 -8.71 23.42 -1.56
N ASP A 46 -9.69 23.03 -0.74
CA ASP A 46 -9.55 23.09 0.71
C ASP A 46 -8.45 22.11 1.19
N PRO A 47 -7.43 22.58 1.94
CA PRO A 47 -6.34 21.72 2.40
C PRO A 47 -6.78 20.56 3.31
N VAL A 48 -7.83 20.74 4.11
CA VAL A 48 -8.35 19.71 5.01
C VAL A 48 -9.08 18.64 4.20
N GLU A 49 -9.97 19.03 3.30
CA GLU A 49 -10.65 18.10 2.39
C GLU A 49 -9.67 17.39 1.46
N ARG A 50 -8.59 18.06 1.06
CA ARG A 50 -7.52 17.44 0.28
C ARG A 50 -6.78 16.39 1.10
N MET A 51 -6.51 16.63 2.38
CA MET A 51 -5.99 15.60 3.29
C MET A 51 -6.97 14.41 3.41
N VAL A 52 -8.28 14.65 3.51
CA VAL A 52 -9.29 13.58 3.49
C VAL A 52 -9.19 12.75 2.20
N ALA A 53 -9.03 13.40 1.05
CA ALA A 53 -8.84 12.73 -0.25
C ALA A 53 -7.55 11.89 -0.30
N VAL A 54 -6.44 12.39 0.26
CA VAL A 54 -5.18 11.63 0.39
C VAL A 54 -5.38 10.39 1.27
N VAL A 55 -6.06 10.53 2.41
CA VAL A 55 -6.38 9.40 3.31
C VAL A 55 -7.26 8.38 2.59
N ARG A 56 -8.27 8.83 1.83
CA ARG A 56 -9.15 7.98 1.02
C ARG A 56 -8.37 7.15 0.00
N TRP A 57 -7.50 7.77 -0.79
CA TRP A 57 -6.64 7.05 -1.74
C TRP A 57 -5.70 6.07 -1.02
N TYR A 58 -5.05 6.51 0.05
CA TYR A 58 -4.16 5.67 0.84
C TYR A 58 -4.87 4.42 1.36
N MET A 59 -6.07 4.57 1.94
CA MET A 59 -6.86 3.45 2.45
C MET A 59 -7.38 2.50 1.37
N SER A 60 -7.53 2.97 0.13
CA SER A 60 -7.91 2.13 -1.01
C SER A 60 -6.86 1.08 -1.41
N SER A 61 -5.64 1.19 -0.88
CA SER A 61 -4.50 0.33 -1.22
C SER A 61 -4.46 -1.02 -0.50
N PHE A 62 -5.25 -1.23 0.56
CA PHE A 62 -5.04 -2.34 1.50
C PHE A 62 -5.97 -3.54 1.31
N TYR A 63 -7.18 -3.34 0.79
CA TYR A 63 -8.16 -4.43 0.67
C TYR A 63 -7.77 -5.50 -0.38
N ILE A 64 -6.85 -5.16 -1.29
CA ILE A 64 -6.40 -6.05 -2.36
C ILE A 64 -5.41 -7.05 -1.79
N ARG A 65 -5.89 -8.27 -1.62
CA ARG A 65 -5.09 -9.38 -1.09
C ARG A 65 -5.39 -10.68 -1.81
N PRO A 66 -4.39 -11.55 -1.98
CA PRO A 66 -4.63 -12.90 -2.46
C PRO A 66 -5.50 -13.68 -1.45
N LYS A 67 -6.18 -14.72 -1.94
CA LYS A 67 -6.87 -15.66 -1.07
C LYS A 67 -5.83 -16.41 -0.21
N GLY A 68 -6.01 -16.38 1.10
CA GLY A 68 -5.12 -17.03 2.06
C GLY A 68 -3.91 -16.18 2.48
N VAL A 69 -2.93 -16.82 3.13
CA VAL A 69 -1.66 -16.22 3.55
C VAL A 69 -0.64 -16.46 2.46
N LYS A 70 -0.35 -15.41 1.69
CA LYS A 70 0.61 -15.47 0.59
C LYS A 70 1.64 -14.36 0.70
N LYS A 71 2.87 -14.69 0.32
CA LYS A 71 4.03 -13.80 0.29
C LYS A 71 4.50 -13.65 -1.16
N PRO A 72 4.73 -12.43 -1.66
CA PRO A 72 5.34 -12.24 -2.98
C PRO A 72 6.83 -12.66 -2.99
N TYR A 73 7.39 -12.79 -4.19
CA TYR A 73 8.82 -13.03 -4.35
C TYR A 73 9.63 -11.90 -3.73
N ASN A 74 10.76 -12.26 -3.10
CA ASN A 74 11.75 -11.30 -2.67
C ASN A 74 12.56 -10.88 -3.91
N PRO A 75 12.48 -9.62 -4.37
CA PRO A 75 13.12 -9.24 -5.62
C PRO A 75 14.64 -9.38 -5.54
N ILE A 76 15.28 -9.69 -6.66
CA ILE A 76 16.76 -9.69 -6.75
C ILE A 76 17.28 -8.27 -6.96
N ILE A 77 18.54 -8.01 -6.60
CA ILE A 77 19.18 -6.70 -6.85
C ILE A 77 19.13 -6.35 -8.35
N GLY A 78 18.70 -5.12 -8.66
CA GLY A 78 18.55 -4.64 -10.04
C GLY A 78 17.34 -5.20 -10.79
N GLU A 79 16.47 -5.99 -10.12
CA GLU A 79 15.15 -6.32 -10.68
C GLU A 79 14.33 -5.06 -10.86
N THR A 80 13.59 -4.96 -11.97
CA THR A 80 12.72 -3.83 -12.28
C THR A 80 11.29 -4.26 -12.54
N PHE A 81 10.33 -3.39 -12.32
CA PHE A 81 8.95 -3.56 -12.75
C PHE A 81 8.42 -2.24 -13.30
N ARG A 82 7.61 -2.29 -14.37
CA ARG A 82 6.90 -1.11 -14.86
C ARG A 82 5.51 -1.46 -15.36
N CYS A 83 4.60 -0.53 -15.16
CA CYS A 83 3.24 -0.62 -15.65
C CYS A 83 2.64 0.78 -15.86
N ALA A 84 1.43 0.81 -16.40
CA ALA A 84 0.67 2.03 -16.56
C ALA A 84 -0.84 1.81 -16.37
N TRP A 85 -1.58 2.91 -16.20
CA TRP A 85 -3.04 2.94 -16.24
C TRP A 85 -3.48 4.10 -17.12
N ASP A 86 -4.40 3.81 -18.03
CA ASP A 86 -5.02 4.85 -18.85
C ASP A 86 -6.03 5.63 -18.02
N GLY A 87 -5.83 6.95 -18.00
CA GLY A 87 -6.85 7.88 -17.56
C GLY A 87 -7.96 8.03 -18.59
N ASP A 88 -8.88 8.94 -18.31
CA ASP A 88 -9.98 9.24 -19.22
C ASP A 88 -9.49 9.97 -20.48
N ALA A 89 -10.24 9.78 -21.56
CA ALA A 89 -9.90 10.33 -22.87
C ALA A 89 -10.27 11.82 -22.99
N GLU A 90 -11.25 12.30 -22.22
CA GLU A 90 -11.72 13.68 -22.27
C GLU A 90 -10.69 14.65 -21.67
N SER A 91 -10.42 15.76 -22.38
CA SER A 91 -9.43 16.76 -21.98
C SER A 91 -9.72 17.44 -20.63
N ASP A 92 -11.01 17.49 -20.26
CA ASP A 92 -11.50 18.12 -19.03
C ASP A 92 -11.78 17.11 -17.92
N SER A 93 -11.53 15.81 -18.15
CA SER A 93 -11.71 14.81 -17.10
C SER A 93 -10.76 15.07 -15.92
N PRO A 94 -11.25 14.92 -14.67
CA PRO A 94 -10.40 14.97 -13.48
C PRO A 94 -9.40 13.81 -13.41
N THR A 95 -9.56 12.76 -14.22
CA THR A 95 -8.69 11.58 -14.23
C THR A 95 -8.01 11.34 -15.58
N LYS A 96 -7.72 12.42 -16.31
CA LYS A 96 -7.10 12.37 -17.64
C LYS A 96 -5.63 11.92 -17.65
N GLY A 97 -5.19 11.53 -18.84
CA GLY A 97 -3.79 11.20 -19.11
C GLY A 97 -3.35 9.86 -18.49
N ARG A 98 -2.16 9.40 -18.86
CA ARG A 98 -1.66 8.10 -18.42
C ARG A 98 -0.85 8.23 -17.13
N THR A 99 -1.13 7.34 -16.18
CA THR A 99 -0.33 7.16 -14.97
C THR A 99 0.69 6.07 -15.24
N TYR A 100 1.98 6.37 -15.07
CA TYR A 100 3.05 5.38 -15.20
C TYR A 100 3.61 5.04 -13.83
N LEU A 101 4.05 3.81 -13.63
CA LEU A 101 4.80 3.36 -12.47
C LEU A 101 6.05 2.61 -12.93
N VAL A 102 7.18 2.92 -12.30
CA VAL A 102 8.42 2.15 -12.37
C VAL A 102 8.87 1.81 -10.95
N ALA A 103 9.39 0.62 -10.76
CA ALA A 103 9.93 0.15 -9.50
C ALA A 103 11.23 -0.63 -9.73
N GLU A 104 12.14 -0.57 -8.77
CA GLU A 104 13.43 -1.22 -8.82
C GLU A 104 13.83 -1.73 -7.42
N GLN A 105 14.42 -2.91 -7.37
CA GLN A 105 15.09 -3.40 -6.17
C GLN A 105 16.50 -2.82 -6.09
N THR A 106 16.67 -1.78 -5.27
CA THR A 106 17.94 -1.02 -5.17
C THR A 106 18.92 -1.60 -4.14
N SER A 107 18.46 -2.50 -3.27
CA SER A 107 19.31 -3.23 -2.33
C SER A 107 18.71 -4.60 -2.01
N HIS A 108 19.54 -5.63 -1.79
CA HIS A 108 19.07 -6.96 -1.37
C HIS A 108 19.37 -7.27 0.11
N HIS A 109 20.46 -6.74 0.66
CA HIS A 109 20.85 -6.91 2.06
C HIS A 109 21.28 -5.57 2.69
N PRO A 110 20.34 -4.84 3.32
CA PRO A 110 18.92 -5.17 3.53
C PRO A 110 18.08 -5.02 2.25
N PRO A 111 16.92 -5.68 2.13
CA PRO A 111 16.08 -5.55 0.94
C PRO A 111 15.38 -4.18 0.93
N ILE A 112 15.65 -3.40 -0.12
CA ILE A 112 15.04 -2.09 -0.36
C ILE A 112 14.51 -2.06 -1.79
N SER A 113 13.23 -1.74 -1.94
CA SER A 113 12.60 -1.45 -3.23
C SER A 113 12.28 0.04 -3.30
N CYS A 114 12.63 0.67 -4.41
CA CYS A 114 12.23 2.04 -4.71
C CYS A 114 11.17 2.02 -5.81
N PHE A 115 10.27 3.00 -5.81
CA PHE A 115 9.31 3.17 -6.90
C PHE A 115 9.05 4.66 -7.18
N TYR A 116 8.61 4.92 -8.41
CA TYR A 116 8.20 6.22 -8.89
C TYR A 116 6.98 6.04 -9.79
N ALA A 117 5.90 6.74 -9.45
CA ALA A 117 4.68 6.80 -10.22
C ALA A 117 4.33 8.26 -10.51
N ALA A 118 3.87 8.55 -11.73
CA ALA A 118 3.54 9.91 -12.12
C ALA A 118 2.40 9.95 -13.13
N ASN A 119 1.55 10.96 -12.98
CA ASN A 119 0.64 11.42 -14.01
C ASN A 119 0.89 12.90 -14.25
N ARG A 120 1.41 13.22 -15.44
CA ARG A 120 1.75 14.61 -15.81
C ARG A 120 0.51 15.47 -16.02
N ALA A 121 -0.57 14.92 -16.56
CA ALA A 121 -1.77 15.67 -16.91
C ALA A 121 -2.59 16.10 -15.68
N CYS A 122 -2.54 15.30 -14.61
CA CYS A 122 -3.10 15.64 -13.30
C CYS A 122 -2.06 16.20 -12.33
N GLU A 123 -0.80 16.40 -12.76
CA GLU A 123 0.24 17.07 -11.98
C GLU A 123 0.55 16.41 -10.62
N VAL A 124 0.49 15.07 -10.56
CA VAL A 124 0.75 14.30 -9.34
C VAL A 124 1.88 13.30 -9.55
N VAL A 125 2.76 13.22 -8.56
CA VAL A 125 3.87 12.28 -8.49
C VAL A 125 3.81 11.56 -7.15
N VAL A 126 3.98 10.24 -7.15
CA VAL A 126 4.12 9.43 -5.95
C VAL A 126 5.42 8.64 -6.06
N SER A 127 6.30 8.77 -5.09
CA SER A 127 7.56 8.01 -5.05
C SER A 127 7.77 7.43 -3.67
N GLY A 128 8.64 6.43 -3.54
CA GLY A 128 8.93 5.88 -2.23
C GLY A 128 10.12 4.93 -2.24
N ALA A 129 10.61 4.67 -1.03
CA ALA A 129 11.62 3.66 -0.76
C ALA A 129 11.14 2.83 0.43
N ILE A 130 11.04 1.52 0.22
CA ILE A 130 10.51 0.58 1.20
C ILE A 130 11.61 -0.41 1.55
N LYS A 131 12.06 -0.34 2.80
CA LYS A 131 12.94 -1.34 3.39
C LYS A 131 12.08 -2.43 4.03
N PHE A 132 12.21 -3.65 3.52
CA PHE A 132 11.50 -4.81 4.04
C PHE A 132 12.33 -5.46 5.16
N GLY A 133 11.67 -5.82 6.24
CA GLY A 133 12.25 -6.62 7.32
C GLY A 133 11.28 -7.71 7.75
N SER A 134 11.79 -8.69 8.49
CA SER A 134 10.92 -9.65 9.16
C SER A 134 11.43 -9.99 10.55
N SER A 135 10.52 -10.31 11.46
CA SER A 135 10.85 -10.76 12.80
C SER A 135 9.87 -11.81 13.26
N PHE A 136 10.38 -12.95 13.73
CA PHE A 136 9.58 -14.01 14.34
C PHE A 136 9.37 -13.77 15.83
N TYR A 137 8.14 -13.90 16.32
CA TYR A 137 7.78 -13.66 17.72
C TYR A 137 7.28 -14.94 18.43
N GLY A 138 7.65 -16.12 17.91
CA GLY A 138 7.26 -17.41 18.49
C GLY A 138 5.95 -17.94 17.92
N THR A 139 4.86 -17.20 18.04
CA THR A 139 3.53 -17.63 17.53
C THR A 139 3.15 -16.99 16.21
N TYR A 140 3.83 -15.90 15.84
CA TYR A 140 3.60 -15.17 14.60
C TYR A 140 4.89 -14.60 14.05
N THR A 141 4.84 -14.21 12.78
CA THR A 141 5.91 -13.50 12.08
C THR A 141 5.39 -12.13 11.69
N ARG A 142 6.15 -11.07 11.97
CA ARG A 142 5.86 -9.73 11.48
C ARG A 142 6.71 -9.42 10.26
N ALA A 143 6.08 -9.10 9.15
CA ALA A 143 6.69 -8.36 8.06
C ALA A 143 6.70 -6.87 8.44
N ILE A 144 7.90 -6.31 8.52
CA ILE A 144 8.15 -4.92 8.94
C ILE A 144 8.39 -4.08 7.70
N LEU A 145 7.64 -3.00 7.54
CA LEU A 145 7.82 -2.06 6.43
C LEU A 145 8.38 -0.75 6.98
N LYS A 146 9.61 -0.42 6.59
CA LYS A 146 10.27 0.86 6.93
C LYS A 146 10.49 1.69 5.67
N GLY A 147 10.72 2.98 5.87
CA GLY A 147 10.87 3.95 4.78
C GLY A 147 9.63 4.83 4.65
N TYR A 148 9.41 5.36 3.46
CA TYR A 148 8.37 6.36 3.22
C TYR A 148 7.81 6.28 1.80
N MET A 149 6.59 6.78 1.66
CA MET A 149 5.99 7.22 0.42
C MET A 149 5.89 8.74 0.44
N SER A 150 6.15 9.39 -0.69
CA SER A 150 6.00 10.83 -0.87
C SER A 150 5.10 11.08 -2.07
N MET A 151 3.95 11.70 -1.81
CA MET A 151 3.07 12.24 -2.85
C MET A 151 3.35 13.73 -3.00
N VAL A 152 3.57 14.20 -4.22
CA VAL A 152 3.84 15.60 -4.56
C VAL A 152 2.82 16.08 -5.57
N LEU A 153 2.16 17.20 -5.26
CA LEU A 153 1.25 17.91 -6.14
C LEU A 153 2.03 19.02 -6.86
N THR A 154 2.53 18.70 -8.05
CA THR A 154 3.45 19.58 -8.81
C THR A 154 2.82 20.90 -9.24
N GLY A 155 1.52 20.91 -9.54
CA GLY A 155 0.75 22.11 -9.85
C GLY A 155 0.35 22.96 -8.63
N ARG A 156 0.67 22.51 -7.39
CA ARG A 156 0.40 23.23 -6.14
C ARG A 156 1.68 23.65 -5.42
N GLU A 157 2.62 24.21 -6.19
CA GLU A 157 3.95 24.63 -5.72
C GLU A 157 4.67 23.50 -4.95
N GLY A 158 4.50 22.26 -5.40
CA GLY A 158 5.14 21.09 -4.80
C GLY A 158 4.63 20.70 -3.41
N GLU A 159 3.36 21.00 -3.08
CA GLU A 159 2.72 20.50 -1.86
C GLU A 159 2.94 18.98 -1.72
N ARG A 160 3.46 18.56 -0.56
CA ARG A 160 3.98 17.20 -0.34
C ARG A 160 3.32 16.53 0.85
N TYR A 161 2.89 15.29 0.65
CA TYR A 161 2.42 14.39 1.69
C TYR A 161 3.42 13.25 1.87
N THR A 162 3.90 13.06 3.09
CA THR A 162 4.77 11.94 3.47
C THR A 162 3.94 10.90 4.21
N LEU A 163 3.91 9.67 3.73
CA LEU A 163 3.10 8.57 4.25
C LEU A 163 4.01 7.42 4.72
N THR A 164 3.70 6.84 5.88
CA THR A 164 4.35 5.61 6.38
C THR A 164 3.48 4.39 6.10
N TYR A 165 4.01 3.19 6.33
CA TYR A 165 3.31 1.92 6.06
C TYR A 165 2.94 1.18 7.35
N PRO A 166 1.85 0.40 7.36
CA PRO A 166 1.59 -0.54 8.46
C PRO A 166 2.52 -1.75 8.33
N ASP A 167 2.73 -2.45 9.45
CA ASP A 167 3.36 -3.77 9.43
C ASP A 167 2.29 -4.85 9.16
N THR A 168 2.72 -6.08 8.87
CA THR A 168 1.80 -7.21 8.68
C THR A 168 2.21 -8.41 9.51
N ASP A 169 1.32 -8.91 10.36
CA ASP A 169 1.49 -10.16 11.09
C ASP A 169 0.93 -11.32 10.28
N ALA A 170 1.74 -12.37 10.12
CA ALA A 170 1.29 -13.69 9.69
C ALA A 170 1.27 -14.62 10.90
N LYS A 171 0.10 -15.21 11.19
CA LYS A 171 -0.16 -16.03 12.39
C LYS A 171 -0.61 -17.44 11.98
N GLY A 172 -0.65 -18.35 12.94
CA GLY A 172 -1.20 -19.70 12.75
C GLY A 172 -0.23 -20.72 12.16
N PHE A 173 1.08 -20.41 12.09
CA PHE A 173 2.08 -21.36 11.58
C PHE A 173 2.30 -22.58 12.47
N ILE A 174 1.95 -22.49 13.77
CA ILE A 174 2.13 -23.56 14.76
C ILE A 174 0.78 -24.11 15.22
N LEU A 175 -0.17 -23.23 15.52
CA LEU A 175 -1.49 -23.61 16.03
C LEU A 175 -2.57 -22.67 15.48
N GLY A 176 -3.66 -23.27 14.97
CA GLY A 176 -4.79 -22.56 14.39
C GLY A 176 -4.64 -22.29 12.89
N PRO A 177 -5.64 -21.64 12.27
CA PRO A 177 -5.61 -21.34 10.84
C PRO A 177 -4.58 -20.25 10.52
N LEU A 178 -3.97 -20.36 9.34
CA LEU A 178 -3.08 -19.31 8.82
C LEU A 178 -3.86 -18.02 8.55
N THR A 179 -3.45 -16.92 9.17
CA THR A 179 -4.07 -15.60 8.99
C THR A 179 -3.03 -14.51 8.74
N MET A 180 -3.44 -13.44 8.06
CA MET A 180 -2.67 -12.21 7.91
C MET A 180 -3.47 -11.03 8.47
N GLU A 181 -2.79 -10.18 9.22
CA GLU A 181 -3.37 -8.98 9.82
C GLU A 181 -2.42 -7.80 9.67
N MET A 182 -2.91 -6.67 9.15
CA MET A 182 -2.17 -5.42 9.18
C MET A 182 -2.21 -4.83 10.58
N VAL A 183 -1.08 -4.33 11.05
CA VAL A 183 -0.90 -3.85 12.43
C VAL A 183 -0.01 -2.62 12.49
N GLY A 184 -0.15 -1.86 13.57
CA GLY A 184 0.74 -0.75 13.89
C GLY A 184 0.14 0.62 13.56
N LYS A 185 0.94 1.66 13.78
CA LYS A 185 0.54 3.05 13.55
C LYS A 185 1.12 3.53 12.23
N VAL A 186 0.34 4.31 11.50
CA VAL A 186 0.80 5.01 10.31
C VAL A 186 0.49 6.48 10.41
N GLN A 187 1.27 7.29 9.71
CA GLN A 187 1.10 8.73 9.68
C GLN A 187 1.13 9.24 8.24
N ILE A 188 0.33 10.27 7.97
CA ILE A 188 0.34 11.07 6.75
C ILE A 188 0.57 12.52 7.17
N VAL A 189 1.65 13.13 6.70
CA VAL A 189 2.04 14.50 7.10
C VAL A 189 2.15 15.37 5.86
N CYS A 190 1.53 16.55 5.90
CA CYS A 190 1.81 17.64 4.96
C CYS A 190 2.34 18.84 5.74
N GLU A 191 3.65 19.08 5.64
CA GLU A 191 4.31 20.17 6.38
C GLU A 191 3.80 21.55 5.94
N LYS A 192 3.57 21.73 4.64
CA LYS A 192 3.11 23.01 4.06
C LYS A 192 1.75 23.45 4.61
N THR A 193 0.82 22.52 4.82
CA THR A 193 -0.52 22.80 5.35
C THR A 193 -0.61 22.63 6.86
N GLY A 194 0.44 22.08 7.49
CA GLY A 194 0.46 21.74 8.92
C GLY A 194 -0.52 20.62 9.29
N LEU A 195 -1.01 19.82 8.33
CA LEU A 195 -1.98 18.76 8.59
C LEU A 195 -1.29 17.42 8.84
N VAL A 196 -1.79 16.69 9.83
CA VAL A 196 -1.33 15.37 10.23
C VAL A 196 -2.52 14.42 10.35
N THR A 197 -2.41 13.26 9.72
CA THR A 197 -3.30 12.14 9.96
C THR A 197 -2.54 11.05 10.71
N ASP A 198 -3.07 10.62 11.85
CA ASP A 198 -2.60 9.45 12.58
C ASP A 198 -3.64 8.32 12.44
N MET A 199 -3.23 7.14 11.99
CA MET A 199 -4.09 5.94 11.92
C MET A 199 -3.44 4.75 12.62
N ALA A 200 -4.27 3.86 13.16
CA ALA A 200 -3.86 2.64 13.82
C ALA A 200 -4.58 1.44 13.20
N PHE A 201 -3.80 0.53 12.62
CA PHE A 201 -4.24 -0.78 12.20
C PHE A 201 -4.18 -1.71 13.41
N LYS A 202 -5.35 -2.23 13.80
CA LYS A 202 -5.49 -3.04 15.01
C LYS A 202 -5.55 -4.51 14.63
N GLY A 203 -4.58 -5.27 15.12
CA GLY A 203 -4.68 -6.73 15.14
C GLY A 203 -5.79 -7.17 16.08
N LYS A 204 -6.42 -8.30 15.78
CA LYS A 204 -7.50 -8.85 16.59
C LYS A 204 -7.00 -9.15 18.02
N PRO A 205 -7.68 -8.64 19.04
CA PRO A 205 -7.37 -8.96 20.44
C PRO A 205 -7.59 -10.44 20.76
N MET A 206 -6.87 -10.93 21.78
CA MET A 206 -6.92 -12.35 22.17
C MET A 206 -8.26 -12.79 22.78
N MET A 207 -8.99 -11.88 23.46
CA MET A 207 -10.28 -12.19 24.09
C MET A 207 -11.46 -11.92 23.16
N TRP A 208 -11.73 -10.63 22.89
CA TRP A 208 -12.89 -10.18 22.13
C TRP A 208 -12.49 -9.05 21.19
N GLY A 209 -13.07 -9.05 19.98
CA GLY A 209 -12.84 -7.99 19.01
C GLY A 209 -12.90 -8.49 17.58
N GLU A 210 -12.76 -7.55 16.66
CA GLU A 210 -12.90 -7.76 15.24
C GLU A 210 -11.54 -7.74 14.53
N TYR A 211 -11.47 -8.42 13.39
CA TYR A 211 -10.33 -8.33 12.49
C TYR A 211 -10.37 -7.02 11.68
N ASN A 212 -9.19 -6.62 11.22
CA ASN A 212 -8.99 -5.59 10.19
C ASN A 212 -9.45 -4.18 10.59
N VAL A 213 -9.60 -3.93 11.88
CA VAL A 213 -10.07 -2.64 12.39
C VAL A 213 -9.01 -1.56 12.16
N VAL A 214 -9.45 -0.42 11.67
CA VAL A 214 -8.66 0.82 11.59
C VAL A 214 -9.36 1.90 12.35
N THR A 215 -8.59 2.70 13.09
CA THR A 215 -9.07 3.95 13.68
C THR A 215 -8.05 5.04 13.44
N GLY A 216 -8.48 6.29 13.26
CA GLY A 216 -7.57 7.40 13.08
C GLY A 216 -8.19 8.77 13.27
N THR A 217 -7.35 9.78 13.13
CA THR A 217 -7.74 11.19 13.26
C THR A 217 -6.97 12.05 12.28
N ILE A 218 -7.64 13.06 11.73
CA ILE A 218 -7.00 14.16 10.99
C ILE A 218 -7.00 15.39 11.90
N LYS A 219 -5.86 16.06 12.05
CA LYS A 219 -5.68 17.24 12.92
C LYS A 219 -4.61 18.18 12.37
N ARG A 220 -4.49 19.36 12.97
CA ARG A 220 -3.32 20.23 12.75
C ARG A 220 -2.17 19.80 13.65
N ALA A 221 -0.95 19.93 13.16
CA ALA A 221 0.26 19.63 13.91
C ALA A 221 0.30 20.46 15.20
N GLY A 222 0.63 19.82 16.32
CA GLY A 222 0.64 20.45 17.65
C GLY A 222 -0.73 20.60 18.33
N GLU A 223 -1.83 20.39 17.62
CA GLU A 223 -3.17 20.42 18.21
C GLU A 223 -3.60 19.04 18.71
N SER A 224 -4.27 19.00 19.87
CA SER A 224 -4.87 17.76 20.41
C SER A 224 -6.26 17.47 19.85
N LYS A 225 -6.98 18.52 19.42
CA LYS A 225 -8.34 18.41 18.88
C LYS A 225 -8.30 17.91 17.45
N ALA A 226 -8.97 16.79 17.18
CA ALA A 226 -9.17 16.29 15.84
C ALA A 226 -10.18 17.15 15.06
N LEU A 227 -9.93 17.31 13.75
CA LEU A 227 -10.87 17.83 12.77
C LEU A 227 -11.80 16.72 12.29
N TYR A 228 -11.22 15.55 12.02
CA TYR A 228 -11.95 14.35 11.60
C TYR A 228 -11.52 13.12 12.40
N THR A 229 -12.44 12.18 12.57
CA THR A 229 -12.15 10.81 13.03
C THR A 229 -12.45 9.81 11.93
N VAL A 230 -11.64 8.76 11.83
CA VAL A 230 -11.81 7.65 10.90
C VAL A 230 -11.99 6.36 11.69
N ASP A 231 -12.95 5.53 11.32
CA ASP A 231 -13.15 4.22 11.92
C ASP A 231 -13.77 3.22 10.91
N GLY A 232 -13.58 1.93 11.16
CA GLY A 232 -14.12 0.86 10.33
C GLY A 232 -13.08 -0.22 10.05
N LYS A 233 -13.16 -0.83 8.87
CA LYS A 233 -12.29 -1.95 8.49
C LYS A 233 -11.60 -1.71 7.16
N TRP A 234 -10.28 -1.91 7.09
CA TRP A 234 -9.49 -1.62 5.88
C TRP A 234 -9.83 -2.52 4.68
N ASP A 235 -10.46 -3.67 4.92
CA ASP A 235 -10.93 -4.60 3.89
C ASP A 235 -12.42 -4.46 3.57
N ARG A 236 -13.12 -3.53 4.23
CA ARG A 236 -14.55 -3.26 4.04
C ARG A 236 -14.80 -1.74 4.11
N LYS A 237 -15.94 -1.34 4.65
CA LYS A 237 -16.35 0.04 4.81
C LYS A 237 -15.53 0.74 5.90
N LEU A 238 -15.04 1.92 5.56
CA LEU A 238 -14.44 2.92 6.44
C LEU A 238 -15.34 4.16 6.44
N MET A 239 -15.61 4.67 7.62
CA MET A 239 -16.35 5.90 7.85
C MET A 239 -15.39 7.02 8.24
N ILE A 240 -15.74 8.25 7.88
CA ILE A 240 -15.09 9.46 8.36
C ILE A 240 -16.14 10.40 8.92
N LYS A 241 -15.82 11.02 10.05
CA LYS A 241 -16.73 11.90 10.77
C LYS A 241 -16.06 13.23 11.09
N GLU A 242 -16.71 14.31 10.69
CA GLU A 242 -16.28 15.66 11.05
C GLU A 242 -16.60 15.93 12.52
N VAL A 243 -15.60 16.32 13.31
CA VAL A 243 -15.74 16.45 14.77
C VAL A 243 -16.63 17.62 15.16
N ALA A 244 -16.60 18.72 14.38
CA ALA A 244 -17.34 19.93 14.67
C ALA A 244 -18.85 19.77 14.40
N THR A 245 -19.20 19.29 13.21
CA THR A 245 -20.59 19.17 12.74
C THR A 245 -21.23 17.83 13.09
N LYS A 246 -20.43 16.82 13.46
CA LYS A 246 -20.83 15.42 13.64
C LYS A 246 -21.34 14.75 12.37
N GLN A 247 -21.19 15.38 11.21
CA GLN A 247 -21.50 14.78 9.92
C GLN A 247 -20.58 13.59 9.68
N GLU A 248 -21.16 12.52 9.14
CA GLU A 248 -20.48 11.26 8.89
C GLU A 248 -20.74 10.82 7.46
N GLU A 249 -19.69 10.39 6.78
CA GLU A 249 -19.75 9.90 5.42
C GLU A 249 -18.87 8.66 5.24
N VAL A 250 -19.10 7.95 4.13
CA VAL A 250 -18.24 6.83 3.75
C VAL A 250 -16.91 7.37 3.25
N LEU A 251 -15.83 7.10 3.97
CA LEU A 251 -14.48 7.42 3.52
C LEU A 251 -14.11 6.53 2.33
N PHE A 252 -14.24 5.22 2.51
CA PHE A 252 -13.93 4.24 1.48
C PHE A 252 -14.76 2.96 1.69
N ASP A 253 -15.22 2.38 0.59
CA ASP A 253 -15.87 1.08 0.55
C ASP A 253 -15.38 0.35 -0.70
N PRO A 254 -14.74 -0.83 -0.58
CA PRO A 254 -14.27 -1.59 -1.72
C PRO A 254 -15.41 -2.28 -2.48
N VAL A 255 -16.60 -2.42 -1.88
CA VAL A 255 -17.73 -3.10 -2.51
C VAL A 255 -18.20 -2.34 -3.75
N GLY A 256 -18.30 -3.04 -4.88
CA GLY A 256 -18.80 -2.48 -6.14
C GLY A 256 -17.83 -1.59 -6.89
N ARG A 257 -16.61 -1.36 -6.38
CA ARG A 257 -15.60 -0.58 -7.10
C ARG A 257 -14.95 -1.39 -8.22
N THR A 258 -14.88 -0.77 -9.40
CA THR A 258 -14.07 -1.26 -10.52
C THR A 258 -12.66 -0.71 -10.41
N ARG A 259 -11.70 -1.44 -10.97
CA ARG A 259 -10.30 -1.03 -11.03
C ARG A 259 -9.94 -0.80 -12.48
N ARG A 260 -9.15 0.25 -12.75
CA ARG A 260 -8.58 0.45 -14.08
C ARG A 260 -7.64 -0.72 -14.39
N ALA A 261 -7.68 -1.20 -15.63
CA ALA A 261 -6.79 -2.26 -16.08
C ALA A 261 -5.34 -1.77 -16.00
N MET A 262 -4.49 -2.55 -15.34
CA MET A 262 -3.06 -2.30 -15.33
C MET A 262 -2.48 -2.78 -16.67
N LEU A 263 -1.85 -1.85 -17.39
CA LEU A 263 -1.13 -2.10 -18.63
C LEU A 263 0.32 -2.44 -18.29
N LYS A 264 0.81 -3.55 -18.85
CA LYS A 264 2.21 -3.96 -18.76
C LYS A 264 2.84 -3.90 -20.16
N PRO A 265 4.16 -3.75 -20.27
CA PRO A 265 4.85 -3.94 -21.53
C PRO A 265 4.55 -5.32 -22.13
N THR A 266 4.64 -5.43 -23.45
CA THR A 266 4.61 -6.72 -24.15
C THR A 266 5.84 -7.56 -23.82
N TRP A 267 5.79 -8.85 -24.12
CA TRP A 267 6.90 -9.76 -23.84
C TRP A 267 8.20 -9.37 -24.54
N GLU A 268 8.08 -8.85 -25.77
CA GLU A 268 9.17 -8.38 -26.62
C GLU A 268 9.79 -7.09 -26.08
N GLU A 269 8.97 -6.21 -25.50
CA GLU A 269 9.41 -4.96 -24.87
C GLU A 269 10.05 -5.19 -23.49
N MET A 270 9.71 -6.30 -22.81
CA MET A 270 10.23 -6.59 -21.48
C MET A 270 11.72 -6.97 -21.50
N GLY A 271 12.50 -6.22 -20.71
CA GLY A 271 13.89 -6.54 -20.42
C GLY A 271 14.05 -7.83 -19.61
N LYS A 272 15.24 -8.44 -19.63
CA LYS A 272 15.54 -9.69 -18.88
C LYS A 272 15.37 -9.55 -17.37
N MET A 273 15.59 -8.34 -16.83
CA MET A 273 15.45 -8.02 -15.41
C MET A 273 14.04 -7.56 -15.02
N GLU A 274 13.09 -7.51 -15.97
CA GLU A 274 11.71 -7.14 -15.64
C GLU A 274 11.02 -8.29 -14.90
N SER A 275 10.41 -8.01 -13.74
CA SER A 275 9.86 -9.00 -12.80
C SER A 275 9.02 -10.08 -13.46
N ASN A 276 8.14 -9.70 -14.39
CA ASN A 276 7.23 -10.64 -15.06
C ASN A 276 7.97 -11.62 -15.98
N LYS A 277 9.11 -11.21 -16.56
CA LYS A 277 9.94 -12.04 -17.42
C LYS A 277 10.91 -12.88 -16.60
N LEU A 278 11.56 -12.25 -15.62
CA LEU A 278 12.52 -12.87 -14.71
C LEU A 278 11.90 -14.05 -13.93
N TRP A 279 10.70 -13.84 -13.37
CA TRP A 279 10.06 -14.83 -12.52
C TRP A 279 9.08 -15.75 -13.25
N LYS A 280 8.99 -15.70 -14.58
CA LYS A 280 7.99 -16.45 -15.37
C LYS A 280 7.97 -17.94 -15.01
N ALA A 281 9.12 -18.62 -15.09
CA ALA A 281 9.20 -20.05 -14.83
C ALA A 281 8.79 -20.42 -13.39
N VAL A 282 9.19 -19.61 -12.40
CA VAL A 282 8.81 -19.81 -11.00
C VAL A 282 7.31 -19.57 -10.79
N GLY A 283 6.75 -18.57 -11.46
CA GLY A 283 5.31 -18.29 -11.47
C GLY A 283 4.50 -19.43 -12.04
N GLU A 284 4.92 -19.96 -13.18
CA GLU A 284 4.27 -21.09 -13.85
C GLU A 284 4.31 -22.36 -12.99
N ALA A 285 5.45 -22.68 -12.38
CA ALA A 285 5.57 -23.82 -11.45
C ALA A 285 4.66 -23.69 -10.23
N ILE A 286 4.62 -22.51 -9.59
CA ILE A 286 3.76 -22.26 -8.43
C ILE A 286 2.27 -22.36 -8.78
N VAL A 287 1.87 -21.90 -9.97
CA VAL A 287 0.49 -22.03 -10.46
C VAL A 287 0.15 -23.49 -10.77
N ALA A 288 1.11 -24.26 -11.29
CA ALA A 288 0.95 -25.68 -11.55
C ALA A 288 0.98 -26.55 -10.27
N GLY A 289 1.54 -26.06 -9.18
CA GLY A 289 1.72 -26.81 -7.93
C GLY A 289 2.88 -27.81 -7.97
N ASP A 290 3.88 -27.56 -8.81
CA ASP A 290 5.13 -28.33 -8.97
C ASP A 290 6.15 -28.02 -7.85
#